data_AF-A0AAE0BZN7-F1
#
_entry.id   AF-A0AAE0BZN7-F1
#
_cell.length_a   1.000
_cell.length_b   1.000
_cell.length_c   1.000
_cell.angle_alpha   90.00
_cell.angle_beta   90.00
_cell.angle_gamma   90.00
#
_symmetry.space_group_name_H-M   'P 1'
#
loop_
_entity.id
_entity.type
_entity.pdbx_description
1 polymer ?
#
loop_
_entity_poly.entity_id
_entity_poly.type
_entity_poly.pdbx_seq_one_letter_code
_entity_poly.pdbx_strand_id
1 'polypeptide(L)'
;MSAERTGEVVPDSEAPHVDDSTIDEPPPCCWTRRFDEPLPSQTKVHVPSRPPLTEVVKLLGIAWRVSKYLKHERKHGREPIFDLSGPTMDPPKPGPYAGVPLGGIGCGCIGRGFRGDFRRWSLAPGRYNHTPLAVDQFSVRVNRKSPTSPPSSPTASSSPDIFSQARPLFCFAT
;
A
#
# COMPACT_ATOMS: atom_id res chain seq x y z
N MET A 1 3.59 -0.89 66.99
CA MET A 1 2.53 -0.02 66.45
C MET A 1 2.38 -0.37 65.00
N SER A 2 1.42 -1.25 64.71
CA SER A 2 1.08 -1.71 63.37
C SER A 2 0.32 -0.59 62.66
N ALA A 3 0.73 -0.25 61.44
CA ALA A 3 -0.10 0.48 60.50
C ALA A 3 -0.44 -0.50 59.37
N GLU A 4 -1.68 -0.96 59.36
CA GLU A 4 -2.27 -1.69 58.24
C GLU A 4 -2.23 -0.80 56.99
N ARG A 5 -1.62 -1.32 55.92
CA ARG A 5 -1.72 -0.74 54.59
C ARG A 5 -2.88 -1.44 53.89
N THR A 6 -4.05 -0.84 53.92
CA THR A 6 -5.20 -1.24 53.12
C THR A 6 -4.82 -1.18 51.64
N GLY A 7 -4.68 -2.35 51.02
CA GLY A 7 -4.55 -2.48 49.57
C GLY A 7 -5.91 -2.28 48.94
N GLU A 8 -6.12 -1.14 48.29
CA GLU A 8 -7.23 -0.95 47.38
C GLU A 8 -6.91 -1.75 46.10
N VAL A 9 -7.63 -2.86 45.91
CA VAL A 9 -7.58 -3.65 44.68
C VAL A 9 -8.31 -2.83 43.61
N VAL A 10 -7.53 -2.25 42.69
CA VAL A 10 -8.07 -1.68 41.46
C VAL A 10 -8.74 -2.83 40.70
N PRO A 11 -10.06 -2.77 40.40
CA PRO A 11 -10.69 -3.82 39.62
C PRO A 11 -10.03 -3.86 38.25
N ASP A 12 -9.60 -5.05 37.84
CA ASP A 12 -9.12 -5.31 36.49
C ASP A 12 -10.15 -4.72 35.52
N SER A 13 -9.72 -3.77 34.69
CA SER A 13 -10.56 -3.23 33.63
C SER A 13 -10.90 -4.38 32.69
N GLU A 14 -12.10 -4.94 32.88
CA GLU A 14 -12.66 -6.00 32.06
C GLU A 14 -12.57 -5.57 30.60
N ALA A 15 -11.79 -6.30 29.81
CA ALA A 15 -11.70 -6.04 28.38
C ALA A 15 -13.13 -6.14 27.81
N PRO A 16 -13.57 -5.19 26.97
CA PRO A 16 -14.93 -5.16 26.48
C PRO A 16 -15.26 -6.51 25.83
N HIS A 17 -16.34 -7.15 26.31
CA HIS A 17 -16.92 -8.34 25.72
C HIS A 17 -17.29 -8.02 24.27
N VAL A 18 -16.52 -8.57 23.32
CA VAL A 18 -16.75 -8.38 21.89
C VAL A 18 -17.87 -9.34 21.49
N ASP A 19 -19.06 -8.80 21.24
CA ASP A 19 -20.19 -9.54 20.67
C ASP A 19 -19.81 -10.00 19.25
N ASP A 20 -19.83 -11.32 19.01
CA ASP A 20 -19.42 -11.97 17.74
C ASP A 20 -20.19 -11.44 16.52
N SER A 21 -21.35 -10.81 16.72
CA SER A 21 -22.13 -10.15 15.67
C SER A 21 -21.50 -8.84 15.14
N THR A 22 -20.49 -8.31 15.82
CA THR A 22 -19.79 -7.06 15.45
C THR A 22 -18.62 -7.30 14.47
N ILE A 23 -18.30 -8.55 14.15
CA ILE A 23 -17.12 -8.89 13.33
C ILE A 23 -17.31 -8.54 11.84
N ASP A 24 -18.57 -8.51 11.37
CA ASP A 24 -18.87 -8.29 9.95
C ASP A 24 -18.80 -6.82 9.52
N GLU A 25 -18.84 -5.87 10.46
CA GLU A 25 -18.77 -4.44 10.16
C GLU A 25 -17.42 -3.83 10.61
N PRO A 26 -16.75 -3.03 9.76
CA PRO A 26 -15.52 -2.38 10.15
C PRO A 26 -15.79 -1.34 11.26
N PRO A 27 -14.88 -1.17 12.24
CA PRO A 27 -15.03 -0.17 13.29
C PRO A 27 -15.25 1.25 12.74
N PRO A 28 -16.02 2.12 13.42
CA PRO A 28 -16.34 3.47 12.93
C PRO A 28 -15.12 4.39 12.80
N CYS A 29 -14.01 4.08 13.48
CA CYS A 29 -12.74 4.80 13.37
C CYS A 29 -11.88 4.34 12.16
N CYS A 30 -12.31 3.31 11.43
CA CYS A 30 -11.60 2.81 10.27
C CYS A 30 -11.59 3.88 9.17
N TRP A 31 -10.41 4.12 8.59
CA TRP A 31 -10.33 4.97 7.42
C TRP A 31 -11.03 4.27 6.25
N THR A 32 -12.08 4.88 5.72
CA THR A 32 -12.85 4.36 4.59
C THR A 32 -12.59 5.20 3.34
N ARG A 33 -12.42 4.53 2.21
CA ARG A 33 -12.40 5.17 0.90
C ARG A 33 -13.07 4.27 -0.13
N ARG A 34 -13.82 4.85 -1.05
CA ARG A 34 -14.41 4.07 -2.15
C ARG A 34 -13.32 3.63 -3.12
N PHE A 35 -13.43 2.38 -3.54
CA PHE A 35 -12.55 1.78 -4.54
C PHE A 35 -12.58 2.56 -5.87
N ASP A 36 -13.76 2.98 -6.30
CA ASP A 36 -14.01 3.65 -7.59
C ASP A 36 -13.78 5.16 -7.56
N GLU A 37 -13.38 5.74 -6.43
CA GLU A 37 -13.23 7.19 -6.33
C GLU A 37 -12.14 7.69 -7.28
N PRO A 38 -12.39 8.76 -8.08
CA PRO A 38 -11.36 9.40 -8.86
C PRO A 38 -10.34 9.99 -7.91
N LEU A 39 -9.07 9.83 -8.27
CA LEU A 39 -8.00 10.33 -7.44
C LEU A 39 -7.90 11.84 -7.55
N PRO A 40 -7.54 12.53 -6.46
CA PRO A 40 -7.01 13.87 -6.62
C PRO A 40 -5.82 13.77 -7.58
N SER A 41 -5.75 14.66 -8.56
CA SER A 41 -4.63 14.70 -9.48
C SER A 41 -3.33 14.68 -8.66
N GLN A 42 -2.36 13.84 -9.05
CA GLN A 42 -1.09 13.68 -8.31
C GLN A 42 -0.41 15.04 -8.08
N THR A 43 -0.64 15.98 -8.99
CA THR A 43 -0.23 17.39 -8.95
C THR A 43 -0.81 18.17 -7.76
N LYS A 44 -1.98 17.81 -7.23
CA LYS A 44 -2.66 18.54 -6.15
C LYS A 44 -2.16 18.17 -4.75
N VAL A 45 -1.58 16.98 -4.57
CA VAL A 45 -1.22 16.43 -3.25
C VAL A 45 0.25 16.70 -2.88
N HIS A 46 1.16 16.69 -3.87
CA HIS A 46 2.59 16.93 -3.65
C HIS A 46 3.08 18.11 -4.51
N VAL A 47 2.66 19.33 -4.16
CA VAL A 47 3.30 20.54 -4.71
C VAL A 47 4.52 20.84 -3.85
N PRO A 48 5.76 20.67 -4.35
CA PRO A 48 6.93 21.09 -3.60
C PRO A 48 6.88 22.60 -3.42
N SER A 49 6.94 23.06 -2.16
CA SER A 49 7.15 24.47 -1.87
C SER A 49 8.50 24.88 -2.47
N ARG A 50 8.50 25.89 -3.35
CA ARG A 50 9.74 26.42 -3.93
C ARG A 50 10.22 27.55 -3.02
N PRO A 51 11.30 27.34 -2.25
CA PRO A 51 11.81 28.38 -1.37
C PRO A 51 12.33 29.57 -2.19
N PRO A 52 12.36 30.78 -1.61
CA PRO A 52 12.96 31.95 -2.25
C PRO A 52 14.45 31.71 -2.55
N LEU A 53 14.98 32.40 -3.56
CA LEU A 53 16.37 32.20 -4.03
C LEU A 53 17.41 32.41 -2.92
N THR A 54 17.15 33.30 -1.96
CA THR A 54 18.04 33.54 -0.81
C THR A 54 18.19 32.31 0.08
N GLU A 55 17.15 31.49 0.22
CA GLU A 55 17.16 30.24 0.96
C GLU A 55 17.81 29.11 0.15
N VAL A 56 17.59 29.08 -1.17
CA VAL A 56 18.28 28.15 -2.07
C VAL A 56 19.80 28.28 -1.94
N VAL A 57 20.33 29.51 -1.87
CA VAL A 57 21.77 29.75 -1.70
C VAL A 57 22.30 29.17 -0.38
N LYS A 58 21.52 29.26 0.72
CA LYS A 58 21.90 28.67 2.01
C LYS A 58 21.93 27.14 1.98
N LEU A 59 21.08 26.53 1.15
CA LEU A 59 20.99 25.08 1.00
C LEU A 59 22.06 24.47 0.08
N LEU A 60 22.78 25.29 -0.72
CA LEU A 60 23.80 24.82 -1.66
C LEU A 60 24.89 23.96 -0.99
N GLY A 61 25.32 24.32 0.22
CA GLY A 61 26.33 23.54 0.96
C GLY A 61 25.85 22.14 1.35
N ILE A 62 24.56 21.99 1.67
CA ILE A 62 23.95 20.67 1.93
C ILE A 62 23.78 19.91 0.63
N ALA A 63 23.27 20.56 -0.41
CA ALA A 63 23.10 19.97 -1.73
C ALA A 63 24.44 19.45 -2.29
N TRP A 64 25.54 20.18 -2.10
CA TRP A 64 26.85 19.70 -2.50
C TRP A 64 27.30 18.46 -1.72
N ARG A 65 27.14 18.45 -0.39
CA ARG A 65 27.50 17.30 0.46
C ARG A 65 26.70 16.04 0.11
N VAL A 66 25.38 16.18 -0.02
CA VAL A 66 24.50 15.07 -0.38
C VAL A 66 24.81 14.58 -1.80
N SER A 67 25.05 15.49 -2.76
CA SER A 67 25.44 15.11 -4.14
C SER A 67 26.74 14.33 -4.17
N LYS A 68 27.74 14.77 -3.39
CA LYS A 68 29.04 14.10 -3.29
C LYS A 68 28.88 12.70 -2.72
N TYR A 69 28.08 12.54 -1.67
CA TYR A 69 27.77 11.24 -1.07
C TYR A 69 27.05 10.31 -2.07
N LEU A 70 25.99 10.79 -2.72
CA LEU A 70 25.26 10.01 -3.74
C LEU A 70 26.17 9.54 -4.86
N LYS A 71 27.05 10.42 -5.38
CA LYS A 71 28.02 10.07 -6.42
C LYS A 71 29.06 9.06 -5.91
N HIS A 72 29.50 9.18 -4.66
CA HIS A 72 30.45 8.27 -4.05
C HIS A 72 29.88 6.86 -3.91
N GLU A 73 28.69 6.71 -3.32
CA GLU A 73 28.03 5.41 -3.17
C GLU A 73 27.75 4.75 -4.53
N ARG A 74 27.21 5.52 -5.49
CA ARG A 74 26.92 5.01 -6.84
C ARG A 74 28.19 4.54 -7.58
N LYS A 75 29.33 5.20 -7.36
CA LYS A 75 30.62 4.75 -7.92
C LYS A 75 31.09 3.41 -7.33
N HIS A 76 30.74 3.13 -6.08
CA HIS A 76 31.03 1.85 -5.44
C HIS A 76 29.95 0.78 -5.72
N GLY A 77 29.00 1.06 -6.62
CA GLY A 77 27.88 0.15 -6.92
C GLY A 77 26.91 -0.02 -5.75
N ARG A 78 26.95 0.88 -4.77
CA ARG A 78 26.06 0.87 -3.60
C ARG A 78 24.89 1.82 -3.84
N GLU A 79 23.72 1.40 -3.38
CA GLU A 79 22.54 2.25 -3.38
C GLU A 79 22.63 3.21 -2.17
N PRO A 80 22.56 4.53 -2.38
CA PRO A 80 22.64 5.51 -1.30
C PRO A 80 21.42 5.41 -0.38
N ILE A 81 21.61 5.72 0.90
CA ILE A 81 20.52 5.72 1.91
C ILE A 81 19.44 6.77 1.57
N PHE A 82 19.87 7.91 1.01
CA PHE A 82 18.94 8.94 0.56
C PHE A 82 18.44 8.62 -0.85
N ASP A 83 17.14 8.36 -0.97
CA ASP A 83 16.46 8.13 -2.23
C ASP A 83 16.18 9.46 -2.95
N LEU A 84 17.25 10.15 -3.34
CA LEU A 84 17.15 11.41 -4.08
C LEU A 84 17.57 11.20 -5.53
N SER A 85 16.70 11.62 -6.44
CA SER A 85 16.87 11.43 -7.88
C SER A 85 17.24 12.73 -8.59
N GLY A 86 18.01 12.60 -9.67
CA GLY A 86 18.38 13.71 -10.53
C GLY A 86 19.34 14.75 -9.93
N PRO A 87 19.67 15.80 -10.70
CA PRO A 87 20.51 16.92 -10.23
C PRO A 87 19.77 17.83 -9.24
N THR A 88 18.44 17.83 -9.26
CA THR A 88 17.58 18.69 -8.43
C THR A 88 17.29 18.11 -7.04
N MET A 89 17.80 16.90 -6.73
CA MET A 89 17.48 16.18 -5.48
C MET A 89 15.98 16.00 -5.27
N ASP A 90 15.30 15.51 -6.30
CA ASP A 90 13.87 15.28 -6.21
C ASP A 90 13.60 14.01 -5.37
N PRO A 91 12.73 14.10 -4.34
CA PRO A 91 12.33 12.96 -3.54
C PRO A 91 11.43 12.01 -4.33
N PRO A 92 11.27 10.75 -3.88
CA PRO A 92 10.37 9.81 -4.52
C PRO A 92 8.93 10.30 -4.36
N LYS A 93 8.11 10.07 -5.39
CA LYS A 93 6.70 10.47 -5.42
C LYS A 93 5.84 9.21 -5.27
N PRO A 94 5.49 8.79 -4.04
CA PRO A 94 4.77 7.54 -3.79
C PRO A 94 3.33 7.55 -4.33
N GLY A 95 2.79 8.72 -4.67
CA GLY A 95 1.44 8.89 -5.21
C GLY A 95 0.35 8.66 -4.16
N PRO A 96 -0.92 8.91 -4.51
CA PRO A 96 -2.05 8.83 -3.58
C PRO A 96 -2.57 7.39 -3.34
N TYR A 97 -1.87 6.37 -3.84
CA TYR A 97 -2.28 4.96 -3.83
C TYR A 97 -1.74 4.19 -2.61
N ALA A 98 -1.68 4.85 -1.46
CA ALA A 98 -1.21 4.21 -0.23
C ALA A 98 -2.35 3.40 0.43
N GLY A 99 -1.96 2.48 1.31
CA GLY A 99 -2.85 1.72 2.17
C GLY A 99 -2.06 1.06 3.29
N VAL A 100 -2.71 0.14 4.01
CA VAL A 100 -2.13 -0.53 5.18
C VAL A 100 -1.02 -1.49 4.73
N PRO A 101 0.18 -1.44 5.35
CA PRO A 101 1.25 -2.36 5.03
C PRO A 101 0.91 -3.78 5.51
N LEU A 102 1.25 -4.76 4.67
CA LEU A 102 1.19 -6.18 5.00
C LEU A 102 2.61 -6.64 5.31
N GLY A 103 2.88 -6.96 6.58
CA GLY A 103 4.19 -7.42 7.01
C GLY A 103 4.39 -7.30 8.52
N GLY A 104 5.14 -8.25 9.08
CA GLY A 104 5.54 -8.22 10.49
C GLY A 104 6.76 -7.34 10.73
N ILE A 105 7.02 -7.05 12.00
CA ILE A 105 8.22 -6.32 12.43
C ILE A 105 9.46 -7.13 12.01
N GLY A 106 10.36 -6.51 11.24
CA GLY A 106 11.63 -7.12 10.81
C GLY A 106 11.56 -8.02 9.58
N CYS A 107 10.37 -8.40 9.11
CA CYS A 107 10.21 -9.29 7.95
C CYS A 107 10.21 -8.56 6.59
N GLY A 108 10.18 -7.23 6.62
CA GLY A 108 9.82 -6.42 5.47
C GLY A 108 8.30 -6.33 5.29
N CYS A 109 7.84 -5.39 4.46
CA CYS A 109 6.42 -5.18 4.23
C CYS A 109 6.08 -4.89 2.76
N ILE A 110 4.84 -5.23 2.39
CA ILE A 110 4.26 -4.92 1.09
C ILE A 110 3.03 -4.04 1.33
N GLY A 111 3.06 -2.80 0.83
CA GLY A 111 1.93 -1.88 0.89
C GLY A 111 1.00 -2.10 -0.29
N ARG A 112 -0.26 -2.41 0.05
CA ARG A 112 -1.37 -2.52 -0.89
C ARG A 112 -2.10 -1.18 -0.96
N GLY A 113 -2.33 -0.66 -2.15
CA GLY A 113 -3.13 0.54 -2.35
C GLY A 113 -4.61 0.30 -2.08
N PHE A 114 -5.37 1.36 -1.83
CA PHE A 114 -6.82 1.25 -1.63
C PHE A 114 -7.57 0.68 -2.85
N ARG A 115 -6.98 0.72 -4.05
CA ARG A 115 -7.48 0.05 -5.27
C ARG A 115 -7.07 -1.42 -5.39
N GLY A 116 -6.46 -1.96 -4.35
CA GLY A 116 -6.06 -3.36 -4.30
C GLY A 116 -4.75 -3.67 -5.00
N ASP A 117 -4.05 -2.69 -5.57
CA ASP A 117 -2.75 -2.85 -6.23
C ASP A 117 -1.60 -3.05 -5.22
N PHE A 118 -0.74 -4.04 -5.46
CA PHE A 118 0.52 -4.18 -4.73
C PHE A 118 1.55 -3.23 -5.32
N ARG A 119 1.96 -2.22 -4.55
CA ARG A 119 2.72 -1.09 -5.09
C ARG A 119 3.96 -0.73 -4.29
N ARG A 120 3.89 -0.78 -2.96
CA ARG A 120 5.00 -0.36 -2.09
C ARG A 120 5.75 -1.59 -1.58
N TRP A 121 6.95 -1.83 -2.09
CA TRP A 121 7.77 -2.97 -1.73
C TRP A 121 8.87 -2.54 -0.77
N SER A 122 8.80 -2.99 0.48
CA SER A 122 9.81 -2.77 1.52
C SER A 122 10.36 -4.12 2.00
N LEU A 123 10.78 -4.95 1.05
CA LEU A 123 11.34 -6.27 1.34
C LEU A 123 12.78 -6.17 1.86
N ALA A 124 13.53 -5.20 1.34
CA ALA A 124 14.85 -4.87 1.86
C ALA A 124 14.74 -3.70 2.86
N PRO A 125 15.23 -3.86 4.10
CA PRO A 125 15.19 -2.81 5.11
C PRO A 125 15.79 -1.50 4.59
N GLY A 126 15.07 -0.40 4.79
CA GLY A 126 15.50 0.93 4.35
C GLY A 126 15.36 1.19 2.84
N ARG A 127 14.88 0.23 2.05
CA ARG A 127 14.64 0.41 0.61
C ARG A 127 13.15 0.31 0.32
N TYR A 128 12.66 1.19 -0.55
CA TYR A 128 11.26 1.26 -0.93
C TYR A 128 11.13 1.38 -2.44
N ASN A 129 10.42 0.44 -3.06
CA ASN A 129 10.06 0.55 -4.47
C ASN A 129 8.55 0.82 -4.58
N HIS A 130 8.17 1.83 -5.37
CA HIS A 130 6.78 2.28 -5.55
C HIS A 130 6.21 1.90 -6.93
N THR A 131 6.50 0.69 -7.40
CA THR A 131 6.06 0.21 -8.71
C THR A 131 4.88 -0.77 -8.55
N PRO A 132 3.72 -0.49 -9.15
CA PRO A 132 2.61 -1.44 -9.16
C PRO A 132 2.94 -2.62 -10.07
N LEU A 133 2.74 -3.84 -9.59
CA LEU A 133 2.85 -5.06 -10.40
C LEU A 133 1.44 -5.54 -10.77
N ALA A 134 1.14 -5.56 -12.07
CA ALA A 134 -0.17 -5.97 -12.58
C ALA A 134 -0.45 -7.48 -12.42
N VAL A 135 0.60 -8.27 -12.17
CA VAL A 135 0.51 -9.72 -11.99
C VAL A 135 -0.03 -10.12 -10.61
N ASP A 136 0.20 -9.27 -9.61
CA ASP A 136 -0.23 -9.53 -8.24
C ASP A 136 -1.64 -8.95 -8.06
N GLN A 137 -2.66 -9.79 -8.27
CA GLN A 137 -4.07 -9.38 -8.19
C GLN A 137 -4.94 -10.51 -7.65
N PHE A 138 -6.07 -10.12 -7.05
CA PHE A 138 -7.14 -11.07 -6.71
C PHE A 138 -8.16 -11.07 -7.85
N SER A 139 -8.57 -12.25 -8.30
CA SER A 139 -9.63 -12.42 -9.29
C SER A 139 -10.74 -13.29 -8.72
N VAL A 140 -11.98 -12.98 -9.09
CA VAL A 140 -13.16 -13.73 -8.67
C VAL A 140 -13.92 -14.22 -9.90
N ARG A 141 -14.29 -15.50 -9.89
CA ARG A 141 -15.16 -16.11 -10.90
C ARG A 141 -16.46 -16.54 -10.24
N VAL A 142 -17.58 -16.00 -10.70
CA VAL A 142 -18.91 -16.39 -10.24
C VAL A 142 -19.57 -17.25 -11.32
N ASN A 143 -19.87 -18.50 -11.01
CA ASN A 143 -20.67 -19.35 -11.88
C ASN A 143 -22.11 -19.38 -11.37
N ARG A 144 -23.03 -18.77 -12.11
CA ARG A 144 -24.46 -18.89 -11.83
C ARG A 144 -24.94 -20.19 -12.46
N LYS A 145 -25.42 -21.13 -11.65
CA LYS A 145 -26.21 -22.25 -12.16
C LYS A 145 -27.43 -21.63 -12.86
N SER A 146 -27.58 -21.87 -14.16
CA SER A 146 -28.86 -21.61 -14.81
C SER A 146 -29.92 -22.45 -14.08
N PRO A 147 -31.12 -21.91 -13.84
CA PRO A 147 -32.24 -22.75 -13.42
C PRO A 147 -32.56 -23.69 -14.58
N THR A 148 -32.04 -24.91 -14.49
CA THR A 148 -32.46 -26.15 -15.16
C THR A 148 -33.14 -25.98 -16.53
N SER A 149 -32.38 -26.11 -17.61
CA SER A 149 -32.87 -26.87 -18.76
C SER A 149 -32.60 -28.37 -18.48
N PRO A 150 -33.51 -29.30 -18.83
CA PRO A 150 -33.36 -30.71 -18.50
C PRO A 150 -32.09 -31.31 -19.12
N PRO A 151 -31.50 -32.37 -18.52
CA PRO A 151 -30.24 -32.93 -18.96
C PRO A 151 -30.38 -33.61 -20.33
N SER A 152 -29.99 -32.92 -21.41
CA SER A 152 -29.64 -33.58 -22.66
C SER A 152 -28.17 -34.00 -22.60
N SER A 153 -27.94 -35.27 -22.24
CA SER A 153 -26.82 -36.16 -22.57
C SER A 153 -25.35 -35.65 -22.60
N PRO A 154 -24.39 -36.42 -22.06
CA PRO A 154 -22.99 -36.03 -21.99
C PRO A 154 -22.26 -36.36 -23.29
N THR A 155 -22.07 -35.38 -24.18
CA THR A 155 -21.07 -35.46 -25.25
C THR A 155 -20.57 -34.07 -25.58
N ALA A 156 -19.38 -33.73 -25.08
CA ALA A 156 -18.30 -33.12 -25.85
C ALA A 156 -17.24 -32.59 -24.89
N SER A 157 -16.12 -33.28 -24.89
CA SER A 157 -14.81 -32.77 -24.53
C SER A 157 -14.60 -31.34 -25.01
N SER A 158 -14.47 -30.39 -24.08
CA SER A 158 -13.62 -29.22 -24.30
C SER A 158 -13.02 -28.82 -22.96
N SER A 159 -11.73 -29.11 -22.81
CA SER A 159 -10.88 -28.46 -21.81
C SER A 159 -11.03 -26.95 -21.99
N PRO A 160 -11.40 -26.16 -20.96
CA PRO A 160 -11.30 -24.73 -21.10
C PRO A 160 -9.80 -24.38 -21.01
N ASP A 161 -9.23 -23.94 -22.13
CA ASP A 161 -7.94 -23.26 -22.18
C ASP A 161 -7.93 -22.14 -21.13
N ILE A 162 -7.23 -22.40 -20.01
CA ILE A 162 -7.12 -21.50 -18.85
C ILE A 162 -6.42 -20.18 -19.23
N PHE A 163 -5.78 -20.09 -20.40
CA PHE A 163 -4.98 -18.92 -20.80
C PHE A 163 -5.51 -18.13 -22.01
N SER A 164 -6.56 -18.57 -22.70
CA SER A 164 -7.00 -17.90 -23.95
C SER A 164 -8.05 -16.78 -23.75
N GLN A 165 -8.57 -16.63 -22.52
CA GLN A 165 -9.58 -15.61 -22.21
C GLN A 165 -9.08 -14.46 -21.32
N ALA A 166 -7.76 -14.25 -21.24
CA ALA A 166 -7.20 -12.98 -20.80
C ALA A 166 -7.35 -11.94 -21.93
N ARG A 167 -8.58 -11.56 -22.26
CA ARG A 167 -8.83 -10.28 -22.94
C ARG A 167 -8.87 -9.20 -21.86
N PRO A 168 -8.01 -8.17 -21.91
CA PRO A 168 -8.14 -7.04 -21.02
C PRO A 168 -9.36 -6.24 -21.49
N LEU A 169 -10.51 -6.49 -20.89
CA LEU A 169 -11.72 -5.69 -21.09
C LEU A 169 -12.13 -5.10 -19.74
N PHE A 170 -11.30 -4.21 -19.22
CA PHE A 170 -11.83 -3.06 -18.49
C PHE A 170 -12.27 -2.04 -19.54
N CYS A 171 -13.51 -2.18 -20.00
CA CYS A 171 -14.25 -1.14 -20.72
C CYS A 171 -15.52 -0.87 -19.92
N PHE A 172 -15.52 0.18 -19.11
CA PHE A 172 -16.77 0.83 -18.72
C PHE A 172 -17.00 1.98 -19.71
N ALA A 173 -17.92 1.76 -20.64
CA ALA A 173 -18.57 2.82 -21.40
C ALA A 173 -19.92 3.08 -20.73
N THR A 174 -20.04 4.23 -20.07
CA THR A 174 -20.95 5.36 -20.33
C THR A 174 -20.94 6.26 -19.11
#